data_AF-A0AAJ1Q781-F1
#
_entry.id   AF-A0AAJ1Q781-F1
#
_cell.length_a   1.000
_cell.length_b   1.000
_cell.length_c   1.000
_cell.angle_alpha   90.00
_cell.angle_beta   90.00
_cell.angle_gamma   90.00
#
_symmetry.space_group_name_H-M   'P 1'
#
loop_
_entity.id
_entity.type
_entity.pdbx_description
1 polymer ?
#
loop_
_entity_poly.entity_id
_entity_poly.type
_entity_poly.pdbx_seq_one_letter_code
_entity_poly.pdbx_strand_id
1 'polypeptide(L)' 'MNNRHKIDEEKIQIDIRYITTLLVIALFIQIVILALYYFKEKQVALAFPMVLGIFVNFVACVKTSQLGK' A
#
# COMPACT_ATOMS: atom_id res chain seq x y z
N MET A 1 21.01 -22.05 -18.90
CA MET A 1 20.27 -21.05 -18.10
C MET A 1 20.58 -21.33 -16.63
N ASN A 2 21.17 -20.37 -15.91
CA ASN A 2 21.83 -20.60 -14.62
C ASN A 2 20.80 -20.66 -13.46
N ASN A 3 20.79 -21.73 -12.67
CA ASN A 3 19.81 -21.98 -11.60
C ASN A 3 19.72 -20.83 -10.57
N ARG A 4 20.79 -20.04 -10.40
CA ARG A 4 20.81 -18.86 -9.53
C ARG A 4 19.78 -17.81 -9.92
N HIS A 5 19.64 -17.55 -11.22
CA HIS A 5 18.76 -16.48 -11.72
C HIS A 5 17.27 -16.77 -11.45
N LYS A 6 16.88 -18.07 -11.46
CA LYS A 6 15.51 -18.50 -11.14
C LYS A 6 15.16 -18.30 -9.66
N ILE A 7 16.11 -18.55 -8.76
CA ILE A 7 15.90 -18.42 -7.32
C ILE A 7 15.76 -16.94 -6.93
N ASP A 8 16.51 -16.07 -7.59
CA ASP A 8 16.46 -14.62 -7.36
C ASP A 8 15.11 -14.03 -7.81
N GLU A 9 14.59 -14.45 -8.96
CA GLU A 9 13.27 -14.03 -9.45
C GLU A 9 12.12 -14.50 -8.54
N GLU A 10 12.19 -15.73 -8.03
CA GLU A 10 11.18 -16.27 -7.11
C GLU A 10 11.14 -15.50 -5.79
N LYS A 11 12.31 -15.16 -5.21
CA LYS A 11 12.40 -14.31 -4.02
C LYS A 11 11.79 -12.93 -4.24
N ILE A 12 12.13 -12.30 -5.36
CA ILE A 12 11.60 -10.96 -5.72
C ILE A 12 10.06 -10.99 -5.81
N GLN A 13 9.46 -12.03 -6.38
CA GLN A 13 8.01 -12.15 -6.45
C GLN A 13 7.34 -12.29 -5.07
N ILE A 14 7.96 -13.07 -4.16
CA ILE A 14 7.46 -13.21 -2.79
C ILE A 14 7.49 -11.87 -2.07
N ASP A 15 8.60 -11.12 -2.20
CA ASP A 15 8.76 -9.80 -1.60
C ASP A 15 7.72 -8.80 -2.14
N ILE A 16 7.48 -8.80 -3.45
CA ILE A 16 6.47 -7.94 -4.09
C ILE A 16 5.06 -8.24 -3.56
N ARG A 17 4.70 -9.53 -3.42
CA ARG A 17 3.39 -9.94 -2.87
C ARG A 17 3.24 -9.53 -1.41
N TYR A 18 4.30 -9.68 -0.62
CA TYR A 18 4.31 -9.27 0.78
C TYR A 18 4.14 -7.76 0.93
N ILE A 19 4.90 -6.96 0.16
CA ILE A 19 4.78 -5.49 0.14
C ILE A 19 3.37 -5.07 -0.29
N THR A 20 2.82 -5.68 -1.34
CA THR A 20 1.46 -5.38 -1.81
C THR A 20 0.43 -5.62 -0.71
N THR A 21 0.57 -6.72 0.05
CA THR A 21 -0.33 -7.04 1.18
C THR A 21 -0.25 -5.98 2.28
N LEU A 22 0.97 -5.54 2.63
CA LEU A 22 1.17 -4.48 3.62
C LEU A 22 0.57 -3.14 3.17
N LEU A 23 0.70 -2.78 1.89
CA LEU A 23 0.12 -1.55 1.34
C LEU A 23 -1.42 -1.58 1.42
N VAL A 24 -2.05 -2.72 1.12
CA VAL A 24 -3.50 -2.91 1.26
C VAL A 24 -3.95 -2.73 2.71
N ILE A 25 -3.24 -3.34 3.67
CA ILE A 25 -3.54 -3.20 5.11
C ILE A 25 -3.38 -1.74 5.54
N ALA A 26 -2.29 -1.07 5.13
CA ALA A 26 -2.07 0.33 5.42
C ALA A 26 -3.18 1.22 4.84
N LEU A 27 -3.65 0.93 3.63
CA LEU A 27 -4.72 1.68 2.97
C LEU A 27 -6.04 1.57 3.76
N PHE A 28 -6.37 0.36 4.22
CA PHE A 28 -7.54 0.12 5.06
C PHE A 28 -7.46 0.90 6.37
N ILE A 29 -6.32 0.86 7.07
CA ILE A 29 -6.11 1.61 8.31
C ILE A 29 -6.25 3.12 8.08
N GLN A 30 -5.66 3.66 7.01
CA GLN A 30 -5.76 5.08 6.67
C GLN A 30 -7.22 5.53 6.46
N ILE A 31 -8.05 4.72 5.78
CA ILE A 31 -9.47 5.01 5.58
C ILE A 31 -10.23 5.02 6.92
N VAL A 32 -9.97 4.04 7.79
CA VAL A 32 -10.61 3.96 9.12
C VAL A 32 -10.23 5.17 9.98
N ILE A 33 -8.95 5.54 9.99
CA ILE A 33 -8.46 6.72 10.72
C ILE A 33 -9.10 7.99 10.16
N LEU A 34 -9.14 8.16 8.84
CA LEU A 34 -9.78 9.32 8.21
C LEU A 34 -11.26 9.43 8.61
N ALA A 35 -11.99 8.31 8.63
CA ALA A 35 -13.38 8.29 9.08
C ALA A 35 -13.51 8.71 10.56
N LEU A 36 -12.63 8.21 11.44
CA LEU A 36 -12.62 8.60 12.86
C LEU A 36 -12.33 10.10 13.04
N TYR A 37 -11.31 10.63 12.36
CA TYR A 37 -10.95 12.05 12.43
C TYR A 37 -12.07 12.96 11.91
N TYR A 38 -12.73 12.55 10.82
CA TYR A 38 -13.80 13.34 10.23
C TYR A 38 -15.09 13.31 11.08
N PHE A 39 -15.54 12.12 11.51
CA PHE A 39 -16.82 11.96 12.20
C PHE A 39 -16.75 12.19 13.72
N LYS A 40 -15.65 11.82 14.39
CA LYS A 40 -15.52 12.00 15.84
C LYS A 40 -14.84 13.31 16.21
N GLU A 41 -13.67 13.59 15.62
CA GLU A 41 -12.85 14.72 16.05
C GLU A 41 -13.15 16.02 15.29
N LYS A 42 -13.90 15.93 14.18
CA LYS A 42 -14.22 17.06 13.27
C LYS A 42 -12.97 17.84 12.84
N GLN A 43 -11.80 17.21 12.88
CA GLN A 43 -10.52 17.82 12.50
C GLN A 43 -10.34 17.75 10.98
N VAL A 44 -10.98 18.66 10.27
CA VAL A 44 -10.97 18.72 8.80
C VAL A 44 -9.58 19.08 8.25
N ALA A 45 -8.77 19.82 9.03
CA ALA A 45 -7.41 20.23 8.61
C ALA A 45 -6.48 19.03 8.35
N LEU A 46 -6.65 17.93 9.09
CA LEU A 46 -5.88 16.69 8.92
C LEU A 46 -6.46 15.75 7.87
N ALA A 47 -7.71 15.97 7.45
CA ALA A 47 -8.36 15.14 6.44
C ALA A 47 -7.66 15.26 5.07
N PHE A 48 -7.24 16.46 4.68
CA PHE A 48 -6.53 16.68 3.41
C PHE A 48 -5.20 15.92 3.30
N PRO A 49 -4.24 16.04 4.24
CA PRO A 49 -3.01 15.25 4.20
C PRO A 49 -3.26 13.74 4.28
N MET A 50 -4.30 13.29 5.00
CA MET A 50 -4.69 11.86 5.00
C MET A 50 -5.20 11.38 3.64
N VAL A 51 -6.05 12.16 2.95
CA VAL A 51 -6.54 11.81 1.61
C VAL A 51 -5.38 11.74 0.62
N LEU A 52 -4.41 12.67 0.69
CA LEU A 52 -3.17 12.59 -0.10
C LEU A 52 -2.38 11.31 0.22
N GLY A 53 -2.25 10.95 1.50
CA GLY A 53 -1.59 9.72 1.93
C GLY A 53 -2.26 8.46 1.37
N ILE A 54 -3.60 8.41 1.39
CA ILE A 54 -4.39 7.32 0.80
C ILE A 54 -4.16 7.26 -0.71
N PHE A 55 -4.17 8.40 -1.40
CA PHE A 55 -3.94 8.46 -2.84
C PHE A 55 -2.55 7.92 -3.22
N VAL A 56 -1.50 8.36 -2.52
CA VAL A 56 -0.13 7.88 -2.78
C VAL A 56 -0.02 6.37 -2.50
N ASN A 57 -0.59 5.90 -1.39
CA ASN A 57 -0.57 4.49 -1.04
C ASN A 57 -1.36 3.64 -2.05
N PHE A 58 -2.48 4.14 -2.57
CA PHE A 58 -3.24 3.49 -3.63
C PHE A 58 -2.41 3.35 -4.91
N VAL A 59 -1.75 4.43 -5.35
CA VAL A 59 -0.87 4.39 -6.54
C VAL A 59 0.29 3.43 -6.34
N ALA A 60 0.91 3.43 -5.15
CA ALA A 60 1.95 2.48 -4.79
C ALA A 60 1.43 1.05 -4.90
N CYS A 61 0.30 0.74 -4.27
CA CYS A 61 -0.32 -0.59 -4.33
C CYS A 61 -0.59 -1.06 -5.77
N VAL A 62 -1.12 -0.18 -6.63
CA VAL A 62 -1.37 -0.51 -8.05
C VAL A 62 -0.06 -0.79 -8.79
N LYS A 63 0.97 0.05 -8.60
CA LYS A 63 2.29 -0.14 -9.22
C LYS A 63 2.96 -1.43 -8.76
N THR A 64 2.96 -1.71 -7.46
CA THR A 64 3.56 -2.92 -6.89
C THR A 64 2.80 -4.18 -7.32
N SER A 65 1.47 -4.11 -7.43
CA SER A 65 0.66 -5.20 -7.97
C SER A 65 0.92 -5.48 -9.45
N GLN A 66 1.21 -4.44 -10.26
CA GLN A 66 1.62 -4.61 -11.66
C GLN A 66 3.01 -5.24 -11.80
N LEU A 67 3.93 -4.95 -10.88
CA LEU A 67 5.28 -5.54 -10.86
C LEU A 67 5.29 -7.02 -10.42
N GLY A 68 4.25 -7.46 -9.71
CA GLY A 68 4.11 -8.85 -9.24
C GLY A 68 3.34 -9.78 -10.18
N LYS A 69 2.90 -9.28 -11.35
CA LYS A 69 2.33 -10.06 -12.45
C LYS A 69 3.43 -10.47 -13.42
#